data_AF-A0A0M9E1D7-F1
#
_entry.id   AF-A0A0M9E1D7-F1
#
_cell.length_a   1.000
_cell.length_b   1.000
_cell.length_c   1.000
_cell.angle_alpha   90.00
_cell.angle_beta   90.00
_cell.angle_gamma   90.00
#
_symmetry.space_group_name_H-M   'P 1'
#
loop_
_entity.id
_entity.type
_entity.pdbx_description
1 polymer ?
#
loop_
_entity_poly.entity_id
_entity_poly.type
_entity_poly.pdbx_seq_one_letter_code
_entity_poly.pdbx_strand_id
1 'polypeptide(L)'
;MQTSAQAGINKAVLILGADIKPELKAKTESNYNIQIIELNDLLYLSSKDLELLGKLVKLCEINLGERNFDENIQKLINPKPLDPTLTKISSREVVDKGNGFIKKLQSIPFGKEGRYIYEDTCSEILEYLFGYDLKGWHKQERTTDDLHRYDLICRVLDNTRIWKFISTNLDSRYVLFEFKNYKDKIGQSQVYSTEKYLYEKAKRRVCFLLSRNGPSDNAIIACQGAMREHGKLIVNIDDDCINKLIKNKVEGDDPNELLFEMVDDFLMKLPR
;
A
#
# COMPACT_ATOMS: atom_id res chain seq x y z
N MET A 1 8.48 10.93 -3.21
CA MET A 1 9.96 10.98 -3.48
C MET A 1 10.22 11.39 -4.94
N GLN A 2 10.89 12.52 -5.18
CA GLN A 2 11.36 12.89 -6.53
C GLN A 2 12.27 11.80 -7.11
N THR A 3 12.12 11.52 -8.40
CA THR A 3 13.03 10.59 -9.09
C THR A 3 14.45 11.19 -9.12
N SER A 4 15.47 10.33 -9.01
CA SER A 4 16.89 10.73 -9.08
C SER A 4 17.22 11.60 -10.31
N ALA A 5 16.56 11.31 -11.43
CA ALA A 5 16.69 12.08 -12.66
C ALA A 5 16.16 13.53 -12.57
N GLN A 6 15.11 13.80 -11.79
CA GLN A 6 14.57 15.16 -11.59
C GLN A 6 15.46 16.02 -10.69
N ALA A 7 16.27 15.39 -9.84
CA ALA A 7 17.25 16.06 -8.97
C ALA A 7 18.63 16.27 -9.64
N GLY A 8 18.79 15.95 -10.93
CA GLY A 8 20.07 16.05 -11.64
C GLY A 8 21.11 14.99 -11.21
N ILE A 9 20.67 13.89 -10.59
CA ILE A 9 21.55 12.81 -10.13
C ILE A 9 21.82 11.87 -11.31
N ASN A 10 23.08 11.79 -11.74
CA ASN A 10 23.51 10.96 -12.87
C ASN A 10 23.81 9.50 -12.50
N LYS A 11 23.95 9.21 -11.19
CA LYS A 11 24.14 7.86 -10.63
C LYS A 11 23.45 7.74 -9.28
N ALA A 12 22.58 6.75 -9.11
CA ALA A 12 21.93 6.45 -7.84
C ALA A 12 22.40 5.08 -7.35
N VAL A 13 22.91 5.04 -6.12
CA VAL A 13 23.42 3.81 -5.49
C VAL A 13 22.65 3.59 -4.19
N LEU A 14 22.10 2.39 -4.02
CA LEU A 14 21.53 1.91 -2.77
C LEU A 14 22.53 0.95 -2.13
N ILE A 15 23.02 1.32 -0.94
CA ILE A 15 23.95 0.51 -0.16
C ILE A 15 23.15 -0.26 0.88
N LEU A 16 23.28 -1.59 0.88
CA LEU A 16 22.59 -2.49 1.79
C LEU A 16 23.59 -3.19 2.71
N GLY A 17 23.31 -3.13 4.02
CA GLY A 17 24.02 -3.92 5.03
C GLY A 17 23.59 -5.39 5.10
N ALA A 18 23.00 -5.92 4.02
CA ALA A 18 22.55 -7.31 3.90
C ALA A 18 22.70 -7.80 2.46
N ASP A 19 22.64 -9.11 2.27
CA ASP A 19 22.50 -9.71 0.94
C ASP A 19 21.02 -9.89 0.60
N ILE A 20 20.66 -9.62 -0.65
CA ILE A 20 19.32 -9.84 -1.17
C ILE A 20 19.35 -10.92 -2.27
N LYS A 21 18.18 -11.50 -2.57
CA LYS A 21 18.10 -12.50 -3.63
C LYS A 21 18.46 -11.87 -4.98
N PRO A 22 19.25 -12.52 -5.85
CA PRO A 22 19.66 -11.97 -7.15
C PRO A 22 18.49 -11.50 -8.02
N GLU A 23 17.36 -12.22 -7.97
CA GLU A 23 16.12 -11.85 -8.69
C GLU A 23 15.55 -10.50 -8.22
N LEU A 24 15.55 -10.25 -6.89
CA LEU A 24 15.08 -9.00 -6.30
C LEU A 24 16.04 -7.85 -6.62
N LYS A 25 17.36 -8.12 -6.58
CA LYS A 25 18.39 -7.16 -6.98
C LYS A 25 18.16 -6.70 -8.42
N ALA A 26 18.15 -7.63 -9.37
CA ALA A 26 17.99 -7.33 -10.80
C ALA A 26 16.68 -6.60 -11.09
N LYS A 27 15.57 -7.01 -10.46
CA LYS A 27 14.27 -6.34 -10.62
C LYS A 27 14.29 -4.90 -10.10
N THR A 28 14.89 -4.68 -8.93
CA THR A 28 14.93 -3.36 -8.29
C THR A 28 15.88 -2.42 -9.04
N GLU A 29 17.06 -2.91 -9.42
CA GLU A 29 18.01 -2.15 -10.24
C GLU A 29 17.38 -1.73 -11.58
N SER A 30 16.64 -2.64 -12.23
CA SER A 30 15.94 -2.32 -13.49
C SER A 30 14.79 -1.32 -13.30
N ASN A 31 13.92 -1.55 -12.33
CA ASN A 31 12.68 -0.76 -12.15
C ASN A 31 12.94 0.68 -11.70
N TYR A 32 13.95 0.85 -10.84
CA TYR A 32 14.29 2.14 -10.23
C TYR A 32 15.56 2.74 -10.83
N ASN A 33 16.23 2.01 -11.73
CA ASN A 33 17.45 2.44 -12.39
C ASN A 33 18.53 2.85 -11.37
N ILE A 34 18.63 2.09 -10.29
CA ILE A 34 19.64 2.25 -9.24
C ILE A 34 20.66 1.13 -9.35
N GLN A 35 21.87 1.35 -8.84
CA GLN A 35 22.80 0.25 -8.56
C GLN A 35 22.64 -0.18 -7.10
N ILE A 36 22.58 -1.48 -6.85
CA ILE A 36 22.56 -2.03 -5.49
C ILE A 36 23.94 -2.57 -5.15
N ILE A 37 24.49 -2.08 -4.04
CA ILE A 37 25.72 -2.60 -3.43
C ILE A 37 25.30 -3.32 -2.15
N GLU A 38 25.50 -4.64 -2.14
CA GLU A 38 25.11 -5.51 -1.02
C GLU A 38 26.23 -5.68 0.00
N LEU A 39 25.95 -6.38 1.08
CA LEU A 39 26.94 -6.58 2.14
C LEU A 39 28.18 -7.32 1.66
N ASN A 40 28.04 -8.38 0.85
CA ASN A 40 29.20 -9.07 0.27
C ASN A 40 30.04 -8.16 -0.61
N ASP A 41 29.41 -7.25 -1.36
CA ASP A 41 30.12 -6.25 -2.18
C ASP A 41 30.94 -5.30 -1.29
N LEU A 42 30.35 -4.82 -0.18
CA LEU A 42 31.01 -3.93 0.78
C LEU A 42 32.18 -4.60 1.51
N LEU A 43 31.97 -5.84 2.00
CA LEU A 43 33.01 -6.62 2.66
C LEU A 43 34.21 -6.80 1.74
N TYR A 44 33.95 -7.16 0.48
CA TYR A 44 35.00 -7.33 -0.50
C TYR A 44 35.71 -6.01 -0.84
N LEU A 45 34.98 -4.91 -1.04
CA LEU A 45 35.59 -3.58 -1.24
C LEU A 45 36.47 -3.18 -0.05
N SER A 46 36.01 -3.46 1.17
CA SER A 46 36.73 -3.17 2.40
C SER A 46 37.94 -4.08 2.63
N SER A 47 38.01 -5.25 2.00
CA SER A 47 39.13 -6.19 2.17
C SER A 47 40.50 -5.63 1.76
N LYS A 48 40.53 -4.54 0.98
CA LYS A 48 41.74 -3.82 0.61
C LYS A 48 42.34 -3.00 1.76
N ASP A 49 41.57 -2.76 2.82
CA ASP A 49 41.99 -2.05 4.03
C ASP A 49 41.50 -2.83 5.25
N LEU A 50 42.42 -3.47 5.96
CA LEU A 50 42.10 -4.32 7.11
C LEU A 50 41.42 -3.57 8.26
N GLU A 51 41.69 -2.26 8.42
CA GLU A 51 41.03 -1.45 9.44
C GLU A 51 39.58 -1.19 9.05
N LEU A 52 39.33 -0.85 7.78
CA LEU A 52 37.98 -0.65 7.25
C LEU A 52 37.15 -1.94 7.30
N LEU A 53 37.74 -3.06 6.90
CA LEU A 53 37.12 -4.38 6.99
C LEU A 53 36.75 -4.71 8.44
N GLY A 54 37.69 -4.51 9.37
CA GLY A 54 37.44 -4.75 10.80
C GLY A 54 36.28 -3.91 11.35
N LYS A 55 36.19 -2.63 10.95
CA LYS A 55 35.07 -1.75 11.33
C LYS A 55 33.74 -2.25 10.77
N LEU A 56 33.69 -2.64 9.49
CA LEU A 56 32.47 -3.12 8.85
C LEU A 56 31.99 -4.45 9.43
N VAL A 57 32.90 -5.40 9.62
CA VAL A 57 32.61 -6.70 10.25
C VAL A 57 32.05 -6.51 11.65
N LYS A 58 32.64 -5.60 12.43
CA LYS A 58 32.15 -5.26 13.77
C LYS A 58 30.79 -4.56 13.74
N LEU A 59 30.57 -3.64 12.80
CA LEU A 59 29.33 -2.89 12.68
C LEU A 59 28.14 -3.79 12.32
N CYS A 60 28.37 -4.78 11.46
CA CYS A 60 27.33 -5.66 10.94
C CYS A 60 27.29 -7.04 11.64
N GLU A 61 28.12 -7.27 12.65
CA GLU A 61 28.21 -8.52 13.43
C GLU A 61 28.39 -9.77 12.55
N ILE A 62 29.28 -9.70 11.56
CA ILE A 62 29.39 -10.71 10.50
C ILE A 62 30.42 -11.78 10.86
N ASN A 63 30.07 -13.04 10.62
CA ASN A 63 31.04 -14.13 10.53
C ASN A 63 31.56 -14.27 9.08
N LEU A 64 32.84 -13.98 8.87
CA LEU A 64 33.49 -14.05 7.56
C LEU A 64 33.66 -15.49 7.04
N GLY A 65 33.64 -16.50 7.91
CA GLY A 65 33.98 -17.88 7.56
C GLY A 65 32.95 -18.59 6.66
N GLU A 66 31.73 -18.07 6.55
CA GLU A 66 30.64 -18.67 5.78
C GLU A 66 30.34 -17.92 4.48
N ARG A 67 31.14 -16.90 4.15
CA ARG A 67 30.86 -15.98 3.05
C ARG A 67 31.70 -16.32 1.83
N ASN A 68 31.06 -16.34 0.66
CA ASN A 68 31.73 -16.54 -0.62
C ASN A 68 31.80 -15.19 -1.34
N PHE A 69 33.00 -14.69 -1.60
CA PHE A 69 33.19 -13.39 -2.26
C PHE A 69 33.28 -13.58 -3.77
N ASP A 70 32.35 -13.00 -4.51
CA ASP A 70 32.34 -13.05 -5.97
C ASP A 70 33.36 -12.03 -6.54
N GLU A 71 34.23 -12.45 -7.46
CA GLU A 71 35.44 -11.69 -7.87
C GLU A 71 35.17 -10.49 -8.83
N ASN A 72 33.93 -10.20 -9.19
CA ASN A 72 33.63 -9.33 -10.34
C ASN A 72 33.55 -7.81 -10.00
N ILE A 73 34.65 -7.24 -9.46
CA ILE A 73 34.75 -5.83 -8.99
C ILE A 73 34.40 -4.79 -10.05
N GLN A 74 34.68 -5.04 -11.33
CA GLN A 74 34.65 -3.97 -12.34
C GLN A 74 33.25 -3.36 -12.51
N LYS A 75 32.18 -4.08 -12.15
CA LYS A 75 30.79 -3.59 -12.18
C LYS A 75 30.43 -2.70 -10.98
N LEU A 76 31.18 -2.76 -9.88
CA LEU A 76 30.92 -2.01 -8.64
C LEU A 76 31.43 -0.57 -8.69
N ILE A 77 32.64 -0.38 -9.22
CA ILE A 77 33.35 0.91 -9.21
C ILE A 77 32.86 1.85 -10.33
N ASN A 78 32.27 1.29 -11.39
CA ASN A 78 31.68 2.04 -12.49
C ASN A 78 30.17 1.74 -12.61
N PRO A 79 29.33 2.43 -11.82
CA PRO A 79 27.89 2.39 -12.01
C PRO A 79 27.58 2.72 -13.47
N LYS A 80 26.77 1.88 -14.12
CA LYS A 80 26.18 2.27 -15.41
C LYS A 80 25.47 3.61 -15.20
N PRO A 81 25.65 4.60 -16.09
CA PRO A 81 24.89 5.84 -16.03
C PRO A 81 23.39 5.50 -15.94
N LEU A 82 22.64 6.22 -15.10
CA LEU A 82 21.18 6.11 -15.08
C LEU A 82 20.71 6.26 -16.54
N ASP A 83 20.07 5.22 -17.11
CA ASP A 83 19.35 5.39 -18.37
C ASP A 83 18.10 6.24 -18.09
N PRO A 84 18.05 7.52 -18.48
CA PRO A 84 16.94 8.39 -18.14
C PRO A 84 15.63 7.85 -18.73
N THR A 85 15.69 7.03 -19.78
CA THR A 85 14.51 6.44 -20.43
C THR A 85 13.82 5.39 -19.56
N LEU A 86 14.56 4.51 -18.87
CA LEU A 86 13.97 3.44 -18.05
C LEU A 86 13.24 3.98 -16.82
N THR A 87 13.87 4.92 -16.10
CA THR A 87 13.22 5.64 -14.99
C THR A 87 12.03 6.47 -15.45
N LYS A 88 12.10 7.07 -16.65
CA LYS A 88 10.96 7.77 -17.26
C LYS A 88 9.85 6.81 -17.65
N ILE A 89 10.16 5.61 -18.13
CA ILE A 89 9.15 4.60 -18.52
C ILE A 89 8.41 4.10 -17.29
N SER A 90 9.10 3.68 -16.21
CA SER A 90 8.41 3.20 -15.01
C SER A 90 7.60 4.29 -14.31
N SER A 91 8.13 5.51 -14.19
CA SER A 91 7.38 6.65 -13.66
C SER A 91 6.21 7.06 -14.55
N ARG A 92 6.38 7.02 -15.88
CA ARG A 92 5.30 7.31 -16.83
C ARG A 92 4.20 6.25 -16.81
N GLU A 93 4.53 4.98 -16.69
CA GLU A 93 3.55 3.90 -16.55
C GLU A 93 2.71 4.06 -15.29
N VAL A 94 3.33 4.42 -14.16
CA VAL A 94 2.64 4.72 -12.90
C VAL A 94 1.70 5.92 -13.07
N VAL A 95 2.19 7.01 -13.68
CA VAL A 95 1.41 8.23 -13.96
C VAL A 95 0.23 7.93 -14.90
N ASP A 96 0.48 7.25 -16.02
CA ASP A 96 -0.52 6.95 -17.03
C ASP A 96 -1.59 6.01 -16.47
N LYS A 97 -1.20 4.99 -15.69
CA LYS A 97 -2.13 4.08 -15.02
C LYS A 97 -2.98 4.80 -13.97
N GLY A 98 -2.37 5.62 -13.11
CA GLY A 98 -3.08 6.41 -12.11
C GLY A 98 -4.09 7.38 -12.73
N ASN A 99 -3.66 8.14 -13.75
CA ASN A 99 -4.54 9.04 -14.50
C ASN A 99 -5.66 8.29 -15.24
N GLY A 100 -5.36 7.09 -15.75
CA GLY A 100 -6.35 6.19 -16.34
C GLY A 100 -7.45 5.81 -15.35
N PHE A 101 -7.07 5.46 -14.11
CA PHE A 101 -8.04 5.15 -13.06
C PHE A 101 -8.93 6.34 -12.67
N ILE A 102 -8.35 7.53 -12.53
CA ILE A 102 -9.12 8.75 -12.22
C ILE A 102 -10.19 9.00 -13.30
N LYS A 103 -9.79 8.95 -14.59
CA LYS A 103 -10.72 9.11 -15.71
C LYS A 103 -11.78 8.03 -15.73
N LYS A 104 -11.39 6.76 -15.52
CA LYS A 104 -12.31 5.63 -15.47
C LYS A 104 -13.36 5.85 -14.39
N LEU A 105 -12.95 6.15 -13.15
CA LEU A 105 -13.83 6.42 -12.01
C LEU A 105 -14.84 7.54 -12.29
N GLN A 106 -14.38 8.66 -12.86
CA GLN A 106 -15.22 9.80 -13.21
C GLN A 106 -16.27 9.48 -14.29
N SER A 107 -15.95 8.57 -15.22
CA SER A 107 -16.86 8.21 -16.31
C SER A 107 -17.99 7.26 -15.90
N ILE A 108 -17.93 6.67 -14.70
CA ILE A 108 -18.90 5.66 -14.26
C ILE A 108 -20.25 6.31 -13.94
N PRO A 109 -21.36 5.88 -14.59
CA PRO A 109 -22.70 6.37 -14.26
C PRO A 109 -23.08 6.11 -12.81
N PHE A 110 -23.76 7.07 -12.18
CA PHE A 110 -24.28 6.89 -10.82
C PHE A 110 -25.39 5.83 -10.77
N GLY A 111 -25.57 5.20 -9.63
CA GLY A 111 -26.67 4.29 -9.36
C GLY A 111 -26.43 2.87 -9.89
N LYS A 112 -27.55 2.18 -10.17
CA LYS A 112 -27.53 0.75 -10.51
C LYS A 112 -26.81 0.47 -11.83
N GLU A 113 -26.89 1.38 -12.80
CA GLU A 113 -26.31 1.21 -14.13
C GLU A 113 -24.78 1.06 -14.09
N GLY A 114 -24.10 1.87 -13.28
CA GLY A 114 -22.65 1.80 -13.11
C GLY A 114 -22.19 0.96 -11.92
N ARG A 115 -23.08 0.28 -11.19
CA ARG A 115 -22.76 -0.35 -9.89
C ARG A 115 -21.60 -1.34 -9.98
N TYR A 116 -21.70 -2.34 -10.85
CA TYR A 116 -20.67 -3.37 -10.95
C TYR A 116 -19.36 -2.80 -11.53
N ILE A 117 -19.46 -1.83 -12.44
CA ILE A 117 -18.29 -1.13 -12.99
C ILE A 117 -17.57 -0.36 -11.87
N TYR A 118 -18.33 0.26 -10.95
CA TYR A 118 -17.78 0.95 -9.79
C TYR A 118 -17.10 -0.02 -8.83
N GLU A 119 -17.74 -1.13 -8.48
CA GLU A 119 -17.17 -2.19 -7.63
C GLU A 119 -15.84 -2.72 -8.21
N ASP A 120 -15.83 -3.06 -9.50
CA ASP A 120 -14.62 -3.57 -10.17
C ASP A 120 -13.52 -2.52 -10.26
N THR A 121 -13.87 -1.30 -10.65
CA THR A 121 -12.90 -0.20 -10.79
C THR A 121 -12.28 0.15 -9.45
N CYS A 122 -13.08 0.24 -8.39
CA CYS A 122 -12.55 0.52 -7.05
C CYS A 122 -11.67 -0.63 -6.55
N SER A 123 -12.04 -1.89 -6.82
CA SER A 123 -11.20 -3.04 -6.49
C SER A 123 -9.83 -2.99 -7.19
N GLU A 124 -9.81 -2.68 -8.49
CA GLU A 124 -8.56 -2.52 -9.26
C GLU A 124 -7.70 -1.37 -8.73
N ILE A 125 -8.33 -0.25 -8.33
CA ILE A 125 -7.65 0.90 -7.73
C ILE A 125 -7.04 0.51 -6.38
N LEU A 126 -7.79 -0.18 -5.52
CA LEU A 126 -7.32 -0.62 -4.22
C LEU A 126 -6.14 -1.60 -4.36
N GLU A 127 -6.20 -2.54 -5.31
CA GLU A 127 -5.07 -3.45 -5.60
C GLU A 127 -3.87 -2.68 -6.16
N TYR A 128 -4.10 -1.70 -7.03
CA TYR A 128 -3.06 -0.81 -7.49
C TYR A 128 -2.40 -0.05 -6.34
N LEU A 129 -3.16 0.47 -5.38
CA LEU A 129 -2.66 1.25 -4.25
C LEU A 129 -1.95 0.37 -3.21
N PHE A 130 -2.60 -0.70 -2.78
CA PHE A 130 -2.28 -1.47 -1.56
C PHE A 130 -1.97 -2.95 -1.83
N GLY A 131 -1.67 -3.36 -3.06
CA GLY A 131 -1.30 -4.74 -3.40
C GLY A 131 -0.06 -5.29 -2.68
N TYR A 132 0.79 -4.41 -2.15
CA TYR A 132 1.90 -4.81 -1.27
C TYR A 132 1.43 -5.17 0.14
N ASP A 133 0.36 -4.55 0.60
CA ASP A 133 -0.12 -4.59 1.98
C ASP A 133 -1.29 -5.55 2.20
N LEU A 134 -2.01 -5.89 1.13
CA LEU A 134 -3.20 -6.72 1.14
C LEU A 134 -3.03 -7.92 0.20
N LYS A 135 -3.60 -9.06 0.59
CA LYS A 135 -3.61 -10.29 -0.23
C LYS A 135 -4.99 -10.94 -0.22
N GLY A 136 -5.22 -11.82 -1.19
CA GLY A 136 -6.48 -12.57 -1.30
C GLY A 136 -7.63 -11.62 -1.60
N TRP A 137 -7.58 -10.96 -2.76
CA TRP A 137 -8.56 -10.00 -3.27
C TRP A 137 -9.86 -10.69 -3.70
N HIS A 138 -10.55 -11.31 -2.73
CA HIS A 138 -11.72 -12.13 -2.99
C HIS A 138 -12.95 -11.25 -3.19
N LYS A 139 -13.37 -11.10 -4.45
CA LYS A 139 -14.61 -10.41 -4.82
C LYS A 139 -15.81 -11.30 -4.59
N GLN A 140 -16.92 -10.72 -4.14
CA GLN A 140 -18.23 -11.38 -4.12
C GLN A 140 -18.28 -12.69 -3.29
N GLU A 141 -17.39 -12.83 -2.31
CA GLU A 141 -17.29 -14.01 -1.46
C GLU A 141 -18.50 -14.12 -0.53
N ARG A 142 -19.02 -15.34 -0.38
CA ARG A 142 -20.19 -15.64 0.46
C ARG A 142 -19.75 -16.27 1.77
N THR A 143 -20.44 -15.94 2.85
CA THR A 143 -20.31 -16.70 4.11
C THR A 143 -20.81 -18.13 3.93
N THR A 144 -20.32 -19.05 4.76
CA THR A 144 -20.67 -20.48 4.69
C THR A 144 -22.17 -20.77 4.88
N ASP A 145 -22.91 -19.84 5.47
CA ASP A 145 -24.36 -19.89 5.66
C ASP A 145 -25.15 -19.24 4.50
N ASP A 146 -24.47 -18.76 3.46
CA ASP A 146 -25.00 -18.05 2.29
C ASP A 146 -25.82 -16.77 2.60
N LEU A 147 -25.78 -16.29 3.85
CA LEU A 147 -26.57 -15.14 4.30
C LEU A 147 -25.94 -13.80 3.90
N HIS A 148 -24.62 -13.76 3.70
CA HIS A 148 -23.88 -12.52 3.46
C HIS A 148 -22.92 -12.67 2.28
N ARG A 149 -22.89 -11.64 1.43
CA ARG A 149 -21.98 -11.52 0.29
C ARG A 149 -21.16 -10.26 0.49
N TYR A 150 -19.85 -10.41 0.62
CA TYR A 150 -18.93 -9.27 0.68
C TYR A 150 -18.66 -8.78 -0.74
N ASP A 151 -18.64 -7.47 -0.95
CA ASP A 151 -18.22 -6.96 -2.26
C ASP A 151 -16.74 -7.31 -2.49
N LEU A 152 -15.88 -7.04 -1.50
CA LEU A 152 -14.47 -7.43 -1.51
C LEU A 152 -13.96 -7.67 -0.07
N ILE A 153 -13.21 -8.76 0.13
CA ILE A 153 -12.48 -9.04 1.37
C ILE A 153 -11.01 -9.25 1.05
N CYS A 154 -10.13 -8.72 1.91
CA CYS A 154 -8.69 -8.90 1.80
C CYS A 154 -8.08 -9.30 3.14
N ARG A 155 -7.02 -10.12 3.10
CA ARG A 155 -6.16 -10.40 4.25
C ARG A 155 -5.12 -9.29 4.40
N VAL A 156 -4.95 -8.82 5.63
CA VAL A 156 -3.98 -7.78 6.00
C VAL A 156 -2.57 -8.37 6.11
N LEU A 157 -1.57 -7.65 5.60
CA LEU A 157 -0.15 -7.88 5.84
C LEU A 157 0.42 -6.74 6.68
N ASP A 158 1.32 -7.05 7.61
CA ASP A 158 1.87 -6.09 8.58
C ASP A 158 3.02 -5.26 7.99
N ASN A 159 2.90 -4.89 6.72
CA ASN A 159 3.98 -4.34 5.91
C ASN A 159 4.18 -2.83 6.11
N THR A 160 3.09 -2.07 6.29
CA THR A 160 3.15 -0.63 6.62
C THR A 160 2.39 -0.32 7.90
N ARG A 161 2.58 0.91 8.40
CA ARG A 161 2.12 1.34 9.73
C ARG A 161 0.62 1.14 9.92
N ILE A 162 -0.20 1.56 8.95
CA ILE A 162 -1.67 1.44 9.04
C ILE A 162 -2.13 -0.01 9.10
N TRP A 163 -1.59 -0.88 8.25
CA TRP A 163 -2.02 -2.27 8.19
C TRP A 163 -1.56 -3.07 9.41
N LYS A 164 -0.35 -2.79 9.90
CA LYS A 164 0.10 -3.32 11.19
C LYS A 164 -0.78 -2.82 12.34
N PHE A 165 -1.17 -1.55 12.34
CA PHE A 165 -2.10 -1.02 13.33
C PHE A 165 -3.46 -1.73 13.26
N ILE A 166 -4.01 -1.93 12.06
CA ILE A 166 -5.27 -2.66 11.86
C ILE A 166 -5.17 -4.11 12.37
N SER A 167 -4.07 -4.81 12.09
CA SER A 167 -3.93 -6.21 12.48
C SER A 167 -3.63 -6.40 13.97
N THR A 168 -2.86 -5.50 14.58
CA THR A 168 -2.38 -5.65 15.97
C THR A 168 -3.21 -4.86 16.97
N ASN A 169 -3.55 -3.60 16.69
CA ASN A 169 -4.28 -2.72 17.62
C ASN A 169 -5.79 -2.84 17.45
N LEU A 170 -6.27 -2.99 16.22
CA LEU A 170 -7.68 -3.22 15.94
C LEU A 170 -8.03 -4.71 15.84
N ASP A 171 -7.08 -5.63 16.04
CA ASP A 171 -7.30 -7.08 16.07
C ASP A 171 -8.07 -7.62 14.84
N SER A 172 -7.78 -7.06 13.66
CA SER A 172 -8.43 -7.43 12.39
C SER A 172 -7.45 -8.10 11.42
N ARG A 173 -7.62 -9.40 11.19
CA ARG A 173 -6.84 -10.18 10.22
C ARG A 173 -7.29 -9.93 8.78
N TYR A 174 -8.55 -9.54 8.63
CA TYR A 174 -9.18 -9.27 7.35
C TYR A 174 -9.83 -7.89 7.39
N VAL A 175 -9.87 -7.23 6.23
CA VAL A 175 -10.62 -6.00 6.02
C VAL A 175 -11.66 -6.22 4.93
N LEU A 176 -12.82 -5.61 5.11
CA LEU A 176 -13.88 -5.60 4.09
C LEU A 176 -13.85 -4.27 3.34
N PHE A 177 -14.13 -4.33 2.04
CA PHE A 177 -14.43 -3.17 1.23
C PHE A 177 -15.87 -3.31 0.74
N GLU A 178 -16.68 -2.29 0.96
CA GLU A 178 -18.07 -2.20 0.53
C GLU A 178 -18.21 -1.00 -0.40
N PHE A 179 -18.89 -1.15 -1.54
CA PHE A 179 -18.97 -0.08 -2.54
C PHE A 179 -20.40 0.42 -2.75
N LYS A 180 -20.61 1.73 -2.60
CA LYS A 180 -21.90 2.39 -2.77
C LYS A 180 -21.86 3.43 -3.91
N ASN A 181 -22.26 2.99 -5.10
CA ASN A 181 -22.38 3.87 -6.27
C ASN A 181 -23.68 4.69 -6.25
N TYR A 182 -23.86 5.57 -5.27
CA TYR A 182 -25.04 6.43 -5.17
C TYR A 182 -24.75 7.85 -5.64
N LYS A 183 -25.78 8.53 -6.16
CA LYS A 183 -25.68 9.96 -6.48
C LYS A 183 -25.68 10.81 -5.21
N ASP A 184 -26.39 10.38 -4.18
CA ASP A 184 -26.46 11.10 -2.91
C ASP A 184 -25.45 10.53 -1.90
N LYS A 185 -25.24 11.28 -0.81
CA LYS A 185 -24.45 10.83 0.33
C LYS A 185 -25.02 9.54 0.92
N ILE A 186 -24.15 8.68 1.45
CA ILE A 186 -24.60 7.50 2.18
C ILE A 186 -25.17 7.88 3.55
N GLY A 187 -26.25 7.19 3.94
CA GLY A 187 -26.94 7.38 5.21
C GLY A 187 -26.58 6.32 6.25
N GLN A 188 -27.06 6.52 7.48
CA GLN A 188 -26.85 5.59 8.61
C GLN A 188 -27.28 4.14 8.31
N SER A 189 -28.32 3.94 7.50
CA SER A 189 -28.82 2.61 7.15
C SER A 189 -27.77 1.78 6.41
N GLN A 190 -26.94 2.42 5.59
CA GLN A 190 -25.87 1.75 4.88
C GLN A 190 -24.76 1.34 5.84
N VAL A 191 -24.39 2.22 6.77
CA VAL A 191 -23.42 1.92 7.83
C VAL A 191 -23.87 0.72 8.67
N TYR A 192 -25.11 0.71 9.15
CA TYR A 192 -25.64 -0.43 9.92
C TYR A 192 -25.72 -1.72 9.11
N SER A 193 -26.00 -1.65 7.81
CA SER A 193 -25.96 -2.84 6.95
C SER A 193 -24.54 -3.38 6.83
N THR A 194 -23.55 -2.50 6.65
CA THR A 194 -22.13 -2.86 6.57
C THR A 194 -21.62 -3.42 7.90
N GLU A 195 -22.04 -2.84 9.02
CA GLU A 195 -21.62 -3.25 10.36
C GLU A 195 -22.01 -4.69 10.70
N LYS A 196 -23.15 -5.16 10.18
CA LYS A 196 -23.61 -6.56 10.36
C LYS A 196 -22.64 -7.57 9.75
N TYR A 197 -21.89 -7.18 8.73
CA TYR A 197 -20.89 -8.04 8.09
C TYR A 197 -19.61 -8.16 8.93
N LEU A 198 -19.33 -7.17 9.77
CA LEU A 198 -18.16 -7.18 10.64
C LEU A 198 -18.37 -8.14 11.80
N TYR A 199 -17.40 -9.03 11.99
CA TYR A 199 -17.45 -10.07 13.01
C TYR A 199 -16.14 -10.16 13.77
N GLU A 200 -16.21 -9.76 15.04
CA GLU A 200 -15.07 -9.67 15.96
C GLU A 200 -14.35 -11.02 16.14
N LYS A 201 -15.11 -12.09 16.40
CA LYS A 201 -14.54 -13.42 16.64
C LYS A 201 -13.85 -14.00 15.41
N ALA A 202 -14.26 -13.58 14.21
CA ALA A 202 -13.60 -13.94 12.96
C ALA A 202 -12.50 -12.96 12.53
N LYS A 203 -12.09 -12.03 13.42
CA LYS A 203 -11.04 -11.04 13.17
C LYS A 203 -11.34 -10.17 11.93
N ARG A 204 -12.62 -9.81 11.75
CA ARG A 204 -13.17 -8.95 10.69
C ARG A 204 -13.80 -7.72 11.33
N ARG A 205 -12.99 -6.85 11.92
CA ARG A 205 -13.44 -5.66 12.69
C ARG A 205 -13.40 -4.35 11.89
N VAL A 206 -12.74 -4.34 10.74
CA VAL A 206 -12.54 -3.13 9.94
C VAL A 206 -13.19 -3.25 8.56
N CYS A 207 -13.94 -2.22 8.17
CA CYS A 207 -14.45 -2.04 6.81
C CYS A 207 -14.07 -0.66 6.27
N PHE A 208 -13.70 -0.60 5.00
CA PHE A 208 -13.65 0.63 4.22
C PHE A 208 -14.92 0.71 3.37
N LEU A 209 -15.73 1.73 3.63
CA LEU A 209 -16.99 1.97 2.95
C LEU A 209 -16.76 3.03 1.87
N LEU A 210 -16.65 2.57 0.62
CA LEU A 210 -16.40 3.42 -0.53
C LEU A 210 -17.72 3.95 -1.08
N SER A 211 -17.79 5.25 -1.36
CA SER A 211 -19.00 5.86 -1.92
C SER A 211 -18.65 7.04 -2.80
N ARG A 212 -19.54 7.42 -3.72
CA ARG A 212 -19.24 8.53 -4.64
C ARG A 212 -19.06 9.86 -3.91
N ASN A 213 -20.00 10.20 -3.03
CA ASN A 213 -20.12 11.54 -2.41
C ASN A 213 -19.97 11.53 -0.88
N GLY A 214 -19.44 10.44 -0.32
CA GLY A 214 -19.14 10.34 1.10
C GLY A 214 -20.37 10.21 2.02
N PRO A 215 -20.14 10.25 3.35
CA PRO A 215 -21.18 10.07 4.34
C PRO A 215 -21.95 11.37 4.64
N SER A 216 -23.21 11.19 5.01
CA SER A 216 -24.00 12.19 5.73
C SER A 216 -23.60 12.24 7.21
N ASP A 217 -23.98 13.31 7.91
CA ASP A 217 -23.66 13.48 9.34
C ASP A 217 -24.19 12.32 10.19
N ASN A 218 -25.41 11.84 9.90
CA ASN A 218 -25.99 10.68 10.57
C ASN A 218 -25.19 9.39 10.30
N ALA A 219 -24.59 9.25 9.10
CA ALA A 219 -23.72 8.11 8.81
C ALA A 219 -22.40 8.20 9.59
N ILE A 220 -21.84 9.40 9.75
CA ILE A 220 -20.64 9.62 10.59
C ILE A 220 -20.94 9.21 12.04
N ILE A 221 -22.07 9.68 12.59
CA ILE A 221 -22.52 9.31 13.95
C ILE A 221 -22.69 7.79 14.06
N ALA A 222 -23.26 7.13 13.06
CA ALA A 222 -23.42 5.68 13.05
C ALA A 222 -22.06 4.94 13.03
N CYS A 223 -21.07 5.41 12.26
CA CYS A 223 -19.72 4.85 12.27
C CYS A 223 -19.06 4.99 13.65
N GLN A 224 -19.21 6.14 14.29
CA GLN A 224 -18.70 6.38 15.65
C GLN A 224 -19.39 5.46 16.67
N GLY A 225 -20.70 5.27 16.55
CA GLY A 225 -21.46 4.32 17.37
C GLY A 225 -20.94 2.89 17.22
N ALA A 226 -20.77 2.41 15.99
CA ALA A 226 -20.21 1.08 15.71
C ALA A 226 -18.83 0.86 16.34
N MET A 227 -17.97 1.89 16.31
CA MET A 227 -16.66 1.80 16.95
C MET A 227 -16.77 1.80 18.47
N ARG A 228 -17.54 2.71 19.06
CA ARG A 228 -17.68 2.85 20.52
C ARG A 228 -18.33 1.62 21.17
N GLU A 229 -19.38 1.09 20.55
CA GLU A 229 -20.22 0.06 21.15
C GLU A 229 -19.71 -1.35 20.85
N HIS A 230 -19.06 -1.53 19.70
CA HIS A 230 -18.70 -2.86 19.20
C HIS A 230 -17.23 -3.00 18.78
N GLY A 231 -16.43 -1.93 18.88
CA GLY A 231 -15.03 -1.96 18.44
C GLY A 231 -14.89 -2.21 16.95
N LYS A 232 -15.91 -1.84 16.16
CA LYS A 232 -15.96 -2.03 14.71
C LYS A 232 -15.66 -0.72 14.00
N LEU A 233 -14.55 -0.68 13.27
CA LEU A 233 -14.14 0.52 12.55
C LEU A 233 -14.72 0.49 11.13
N ILE A 234 -15.49 1.51 10.77
CA ILE A 234 -15.98 1.74 9.40
C ILE A 234 -15.43 3.07 8.90
N VAL A 235 -14.44 3.02 8.02
CA VAL A 235 -13.78 4.19 7.45
C VAL A 235 -14.45 4.54 6.14
N ASN A 236 -14.98 5.75 6.03
CA ASN A 236 -15.62 6.21 4.80
C ASN A 236 -14.56 6.77 3.83
N ILE A 237 -14.58 6.31 2.59
CA ILE A 237 -13.70 6.80 1.52
C ILE A 237 -14.59 7.27 0.37
N ASP A 238 -14.49 8.54 0.01
CA ASP A 238 -15.20 9.08 -1.15
C ASP A 238 -14.32 9.16 -2.41
N ASP A 239 -14.91 9.47 -3.56
CA ASP A 239 -14.17 9.57 -4.82
C ASP A 239 -13.04 10.61 -4.73
N ASP A 240 -13.22 11.70 -3.97
CA ASP A 240 -12.19 12.71 -3.75
C ASP A 240 -11.00 12.14 -2.98
N CYS A 241 -11.25 11.34 -1.95
CA CYS A 241 -10.22 10.61 -1.23
C CYS A 241 -9.51 9.58 -2.12
N ILE A 242 -10.25 8.81 -2.93
CA ILE A 242 -9.66 7.87 -3.90
C ILE A 242 -8.71 8.61 -4.86
N ASN A 243 -9.15 9.75 -5.38
CA ASN A 243 -8.33 10.58 -6.26
C ASN A 243 -7.06 11.09 -5.57
N LYS A 244 -7.13 11.47 -4.28
CA LYS A 244 -5.95 11.86 -3.49
C LYS A 244 -4.99 10.68 -3.28
N LEU A 245 -5.49 9.49 -2.94
CA LEU A 245 -4.67 8.29 -2.79
C LEU A 245 -3.93 7.94 -4.09
N ILE A 246 -4.62 8.03 -5.24
CA ILE A 246 -4.00 7.81 -6.56
C ILE A 246 -2.93 8.87 -6.82
N LYS A 247 -3.22 10.15 -6.55
CA LYS A 247 -2.26 11.24 -6.75
C LYS A 247 -1.00 11.07 -5.90
N ASN A 248 -1.14 10.75 -4.60
CA ASN A 248 0.00 10.46 -3.73
C ASN A 248 0.90 9.41 -4.38
N LYS A 249 0.33 8.29 -4.83
CA LYS A 249 1.10 7.23 -5.50
C LYS A 249 1.78 7.69 -6.79
N VAL A 250 1.10 8.51 -7.60
CA VAL A 250 1.63 9.07 -8.85
C VAL A 250 2.78 10.05 -8.60
N GLU A 251 2.71 10.83 -7.53
CA GLU A 251 3.72 11.80 -7.10
C GLU A 251 4.88 11.12 -6.32
N GLY A 252 4.76 9.81 -6.06
CA GLY A 252 5.76 8.99 -5.39
C GLY A 252 5.71 9.09 -3.86
N ASP A 253 4.58 9.55 -3.32
CA ASP A 253 4.26 9.55 -1.89
C ASP A 253 3.48 8.28 -1.53
N ASP A 254 3.49 7.92 -0.24
CA ASP A 254 2.86 6.70 0.23
C ASP A 254 1.35 6.93 0.47
N PRO A 255 0.45 6.27 -0.29
CA PRO A 255 -1.00 6.38 -0.04
C PRO A 255 -1.40 5.83 1.34
N ASN A 256 -0.58 5.00 1.98
CA ASN A 256 -0.86 4.48 3.31
C ASN A 256 -0.87 5.56 4.40
N GLU A 257 -0.10 6.64 4.23
CA GLU A 257 -0.04 7.72 5.22
C GLU A 257 -1.37 8.48 5.26
N LEU A 258 -1.97 8.80 4.11
CA LEU A 258 -3.30 9.43 4.07
C LEU A 258 -4.37 8.53 4.71
N LEU A 259 -4.31 7.22 4.44
CA LEU A 259 -5.24 6.27 5.05
C LEU A 259 -5.04 6.18 6.57
N PHE A 260 -3.78 6.26 7.03
CA PHE A 260 -3.46 6.27 8.45
C PHE A 260 -3.98 7.53 9.14
N GLU A 261 -3.75 8.71 8.56
CA GLU A 261 -4.26 9.98 9.06
C GLU A 261 -5.78 9.96 9.21
N MET A 262 -6.51 9.40 8.24
CA MET A 262 -7.96 9.27 8.32
C MET A 262 -8.40 8.40 9.50
N VAL A 263 -7.71 7.29 9.74
CA VAL A 263 -8.01 6.39 10.86
C VAL A 263 -7.66 7.05 12.19
N ASP A 264 -6.51 7.71 12.27
CA ASP A 264 -6.06 8.41 13.48
C ASP A 264 -7.02 9.56 13.83
N ASP A 265 -7.39 10.37 12.85
CA ASP A 265 -8.38 11.45 13.01
C ASP A 265 -9.73 10.93 13.47
N PHE A 266 -10.19 9.80 12.93
CA PHE A 266 -11.44 9.18 13.33
C PHE A 266 -11.40 8.77 14.81
N LEU A 267 -10.32 8.10 15.23
CA LEU A 267 -10.16 7.64 16.61
C LEU A 267 -9.98 8.80 17.59
N MET A 268 -9.20 9.82 17.22
CA MET A 268 -8.98 11.01 18.03
C MET A 268 -10.26 11.81 18.25
N LYS A 269 -11.13 11.90 17.25
CA LYS A 269 -12.40 12.66 17.30
C LYS A 269 -13.58 11.82 17.82
N LEU A 270 -13.34 10.58 18.24
CA LEU A 270 -14.40 9.70 18.71
C LEU A 270 -15.01 10.26 20.02
N PRO A 271 -16.31 10.58 20.06
CA PRO A 271 -16.95 11.06 21.27
C PRO A 271 -17.02 9.96 22.33
N ARG A 272 -16.96 10.37 23.60
CA ARG A 272 -17.16 9.47 24.76
C ARG A 272 -18.52 8.78 24.73
#